data_AF-A0A6H1KKN6-F1
#
_entry.id   AF-A0A6H1KKN6-F1
#
_cell.length_a   1.000
_cell.length_b   1.000
_cell.length_c   1.000
_cell.angle_alpha   90.00
_cell.angle_beta   90.00
_cell.angle_gamma   90.00
#
_symmetry.space_group_name_H-M   'P 1'
#
loop_
_entity.id
_entity.type
_entity.pdbx_description
1 polymer ?
#
loop_
_entity_poly.entity_id
_entity_poly.type
_entity_poly.pdbx_seq_one_letter_code
_entity_poly.pdbx_strand_id
1 'polypeptide(L)'
;MGFWRKSSAALLASVALAAGGAVATAAPASAAQTCPAGNVCLYASTGFNNMGLRTVKTSECFQLASYNLIDGDGIMSYRNNLSVKAVLWHTSSLDQEWVADGTISAGGFSSNTSGNFSDAVLVCTGGRSPYWSEA
;
A
#
# COMPACT_ATOMS: atom_id res chain seq x y z
N MET A 1 59.27 66.18 2.08
CA MET A 1 58.50 66.33 3.34
C MET A 1 57.24 65.49 3.20
N GLY A 2 56.86 64.53 4.03
CA GLY A 2 57.34 64.05 5.32
C GLY A 2 56.14 63.40 6.03
N PHE A 3 56.39 62.34 6.83
CA PHE A 3 55.63 61.93 8.03
C PHE A 3 54.17 61.41 7.82
N TRP A 4 53.60 60.42 8.53
CA TRP A 4 54.02 59.50 9.60
C TRP A 4 52.78 58.60 9.92
N ARG A 5 53.03 57.34 10.29
CA ARG A 5 52.22 56.33 11.05
C ARG A 5 50.78 56.67 11.52
N LYS A 6 49.93 55.63 11.47
CA LYS A 6 49.29 54.90 12.62
C LYS A 6 48.42 53.76 12.05
N SER A 7 48.75 52.50 12.30
CA SER A 7 48.23 51.65 13.40
C SER A 7 46.70 51.55 13.46
N SER A 8 46.15 50.38 13.17
CA SER A 8 44.96 49.82 13.83
C SER A 8 44.82 48.34 13.46
N ALA A 9 45.00 47.48 14.46
CA ALA A 9 44.67 46.07 14.42
C ALA A 9 43.14 45.90 14.42
N ALA A 10 42.61 44.96 13.64
CA ALA A 10 41.20 44.57 13.67
C ALA A 10 41.05 43.04 13.61
N LEU A 11 40.85 42.47 14.79
CA LEU A 11 39.90 41.42 15.18
C LEU A 11 39.49 40.33 14.17
N LEU A 12 39.95 39.11 14.49
CA LEU A 12 39.17 37.88 14.73
C LEU A 12 37.74 37.77 14.16
N ALA A 13 37.52 36.79 13.28
CA ALA A 13 36.33 35.95 13.25
C ALA A 13 36.54 34.73 12.32
N SER A 14 37.10 33.63 12.85
CA SER A 14 37.05 32.32 12.18
C SER A 14 35.68 31.70 12.39
N VAL A 15 34.83 31.76 11.36
CA VAL A 15 33.53 31.07 11.35
C VAL A 15 33.78 29.59 11.08
N ALA A 16 33.76 28.76 12.12
CA ALA A 16 33.71 27.31 11.99
C ALA A 16 32.25 26.87 11.76
N LEU A 17 31.85 26.69 10.50
CA LEU A 17 30.60 26.01 10.16
C LEU A 17 30.80 24.50 10.40
N ALA A 18 30.53 24.04 11.62
CA ALA A 18 30.35 22.63 11.91
C ALA A 18 28.95 22.21 11.44
N ALA A 19 28.84 21.83 10.16
CA ALA A 19 27.65 21.16 9.64
C ALA A 19 27.64 19.71 10.17
N GLY A 20 27.22 19.54 11.42
CA GLY A 20 26.87 18.24 11.99
C GLY A 20 25.54 17.79 11.40
N GLY A 21 25.58 17.14 10.23
CA GLY A 21 24.42 16.52 9.62
C GLY A 21 23.91 15.40 10.52
N ALA A 22 22.79 15.64 11.21
CA ALA A 22 22.00 14.56 11.76
C ALA A 22 21.57 13.67 10.59
N VAL A 23 22.16 12.49 10.48
CA VAL A 23 21.66 11.45 9.58
C VAL A 23 20.24 11.14 10.03
N ALA A 24 19.26 11.65 9.29
CA ALA A 24 17.91 11.17 9.38
C ALA A 24 18.00 9.67 9.08
N THR A 25 17.86 8.83 10.10
CA THR A 25 17.59 7.41 9.90
C THR A 25 16.21 7.35 9.26
N ALA A 26 16.17 7.47 7.94
CA ALA A 26 15.04 7.03 7.16
C ALA A 26 14.81 5.59 7.60
N ALA A 27 13.68 5.34 8.27
CA ALA A 27 13.24 4.00 8.60
C ALA A 27 13.42 3.15 7.33
N PRO A 28 13.92 1.91 7.44
CA PRO A 28 14.11 1.07 6.27
C PRO A 28 12.81 1.09 5.47
N ALA A 29 12.89 1.57 4.23
CA ALA A 29 11.77 1.48 3.31
C ALA A 29 11.53 -0.02 3.12
N SER A 30 10.55 -0.57 3.85
CA SER A 30 10.10 -1.94 3.67
C SER A 30 9.82 -2.11 2.19
N ALA A 31 10.62 -2.93 1.53
CA ALA A 31 10.54 -3.11 0.09
C ALA A 31 9.16 -3.70 -0.21
N ALA A 32 8.27 -2.87 -0.75
CA ALA A 32 6.95 -3.26 -1.21
C ALA A 32 7.02 -4.61 -1.93
N GLN A 33 6.26 -5.59 -1.46
CA GLN A 33 6.25 -6.91 -2.06
C GLN A 33 5.73 -6.78 -3.50
N THR A 34 6.54 -7.22 -4.45
CA THR A 34 6.26 -7.00 -5.88
C THR A 34 5.04 -7.80 -6.33
N CYS A 35 4.12 -7.15 -7.05
CA CYS A 35 3.05 -7.82 -7.77
C CYS A 35 3.48 -8.05 -9.23
N PRO A 36 3.65 -9.29 -9.70
CA PRO A 36 4.04 -9.56 -11.07
C PRO A 36 2.99 -9.06 -12.08
N ALA A 37 3.41 -8.87 -13.34
CA ALA A 37 2.48 -8.57 -14.42
C ALA A 37 1.45 -9.70 -14.59
N GLY A 38 0.21 -9.36 -14.99
CA GLY A 38 -0.85 -10.36 -15.18
C GLY A 38 -1.31 -11.05 -13.89
N ASN A 39 -1.08 -10.43 -12.74
CA ASN A 39 -1.56 -10.92 -11.44
C ASN A 39 -2.37 -9.83 -10.75
N VAL A 40 -3.36 -10.24 -9.97
CA VAL A 40 -3.92 -9.41 -8.90
C VAL A 40 -3.30 -9.83 -7.58
N CYS A 41 -2.85 -8.86 -6.80
CA CYS A 41 -2.23 -9.03 -5.51
C CYS A 41 -2.97 -8.19 -4.46
N LEU A 42 -3.37 -8.85 -3.37
CA LEU A 42 -4.02 -8.23 -2.22
C LEU A 42 -3.14 -8.38 -0.99
N TYR A 43 -3.09 -7.32 -0.19
CA TYR A 43 -2.13 -7.17 0.89
C TYR A 43 -2.87 -6.81 2.18
N ALA A 44 -2.52 -7.48 3.28
CA ALA A 44 -3.08 -7.24 4.60
C ALA A 44 -2.45 -6.01 5.29
N SER A 45 -1.47 -5.36 4.68
CA SER A 45 -0.87 -4.11 5.19
C SER A 45 -0.78 -3.03 4.11
N THR A 46 -0.60 -1.79 4.55
CA THR A 46 -0.43 -0.64 3.65
C THR A 46 0.95 -0.70 2.96
N GLY A 47 1.09 0.06 1.88
CA GLY A 47 2.36 0.15 1.14
C GLY A 47 2.75 -1.13 0.40
N PHE A 48 1.79 -2.01 0.08
CA PHE A 48 2.01 -3.28 -0.60
C PHE A 48 2.86 -4.27 0.21
N ASN A 49 2.60 -4.36 1.52
CA ASN A 49 3.27 -5.28 2.43
C ASN A 49 2.31 -6.36 2.93
N ASN A 50 2.85 -7.50 3.35
CA ASN A 50 2.07 -8.65 3.84
C ASN A 50 1.07 -9.18 2.79
N MET A 51 1.58 -9.69 1.68
CA MET A 51 0.78 -10.26 0.60
C MET A 51 -0.01 -11.49 1.07
N GLY A 52 -1.34 -11.41 1.02
CA GLY A 52 -2.23 -12.53 1.35
C GLY A 52 -2.65 -13.33 0.11
N LEU A 53 -3.15 -12.64 -0.92
CA LEU A 53 -3.60 -13.26 -2.16
C LEU A 53 -2.75 -12.81 -3.34
N ARG A 54 -2.34 -13.77 -4.17
CA ARG A 54 -1.80 -13.54 -5.51
C ARG A 54 -2.42 -14.52 -6.49
N THR A 55 -3.03 -14.02 -7.57
CA THR A 55 -3.65 -14.90 -8.57
C THR A 55 -3.56 -14.34 -9.98
N VAL A 56 -3.45 -15.25 -10.95
CA VAL A 56 -3.51 -14.97 -12.40
C VAL A 56 -4.90 -15.24 -12.98
N LYS A 57 -5.83 -15.75 -12.16
CA LYS A 57 -7.15 -16.19 -12.61
C LYS A 57 -8.01 -14.99 -12.94
N THR A 58 -8.54 -14.97 -14.16
CA THR A 58 -9.35 -13.87 -14.68
C THR A 58 -10.85 -14.12 -14.58
N SER A 59 -11.30 -15.27 -14.05
CA SER A 59 -12.73 -15.58 -13.89
C SER A 59 -12.96 -16.59 -12.75
N GLU A 60 -12.59 -16.21 -11.53
CA GLU A 60 -12.66 -17.07 -10.35
C GLU A 60 -12.95 -16.24 -9.09
N CYS A 61 -13.51 -16.87 -8.05
CA CYS A 61 -13.73 -16.23 -6.75
C CYS A 61 -12.82 -16.87 -5.70
N PHE A 62 -12.30 -16.03 -4.80
CA PHE A 62 -11.37 -16.41 -3.74
C PHE A 62 -11.95 -15.99 -2.39
N GLN A 63 -11.98 -16.93 -1.45
CA GLN A 63 -12.39 -16.68 -0.08
C GLN A 63 -11.23 -16.05 0.70
N LEU A 64 -11.42 -14.81 1.15
CA LEU A 64 -10.39 -14.01 1.79
C LEU A 64 -9.93 -14.62 3.13
N ALA A 65 -10.80 -15.40 3.78
CA ALA A 65 -10.49 -16.22 4.95
C ALA A 65 -9.26 -17.12 4.74
N SER A 66 -9.18 -17.77 3.58
CA SER A 66 -8.10 -18.71 3.26
C SER A 66 -6.74 -18.02 3.04
N TYR A 67 -6.72 -16.69 2.99
CA TYR A 67 -5.54 -15.89 2.69
C TYR A 67 -5.17 -14.92 3.83
N ASN A 68 -5.76 -15.09 5.03
CA ASN A 68 -5.59 -14.19 6.18
C ASN A 68 -5.93 -12.73 5.84
N LEU A 69 -6.93 -12.52 4.97
CA LEU A 69 -7.39 -11.21 4.52
C LEU A 69 -8.73 -10.81 5.16
N ILE A 70 -9.15 -11.53 6.22
CA ILE A 70 -10.32 -11.20 7.06
C ILE A 70 -9.94 -11.03 8.53
N ASP A 71 -8.85 -11.66 8.98
CA ASP A 71 -8.38 -11.59 10.36
C ASP A 71 -7.55 -10.31 10.55
N GLY A 72 -8.23 -9.19 10.88
CA GLY A 72 -7.61 -7.88 11.12
C GLY A 72 -8.27 -6.77 10.29
N ASP A 73 -7.46 -5.86 9.74
CA ASP A 73 -7.94 -4.69 8.96
C ASP A 73 -8.39 -5.05 7.52
N GLY A 74 -8.41 -6.35 7.18
CA GLY A 74 -8.77 -6.83 5.85
C GLY A 74 -7.74 -6.48 4.77
N ILE A 75 -8.22 -6.10 3.59
CA ILE A 75 -7.35 -5.72 2.47
C ILE A 75 -6.95 -4.24 2.62
N MET A 76 -5.68 -4.02 2.97
CA MET A 76 -5.12 -2.69 3.26
C MET A 76 -4.40 -2.06 2.08
N SER A 77 -3.94 -2.85 1.12
CA SER A 77 -3.47 -2.35 -0.17
C SER A 77 -3.66 -3.40 -1.27
N TYR A 78 -3.64 -2.98 -2.53
CA TYR A 78 -3.82 -3.87 -3.68
C TYR A 78 -3.10 -3.39 -4.93
N ARG A 79 -2.79 -4.34 -5.82
CA ARG A 79 -2.38 -4.10 -7.20
C ARG A 79 -3.10 -5.08 -8.11
N ASN A 80 -3.80 -4.58 -9.11
CA ASN A 80 -4.43 -5.41 -10.13
C ASN A 80 -3.73 -5.20 -11.47
N ASN A 81 -2.77 -6.05 -11.78
CA ASN A 81 -2.11 -6.07 -13.09
C ASN A 81 -2.82 -7.00 -14.09
N LEU A 82 -4.02 -7.50 -13.77
CA LEU A 82 -4.85 -8.21 -14.73
C LEU A 82 -5.52 -7.23 -15.70
N SER A 83 -5.90 -7.75 -16.87
CA SER A 83 -6.76 -7.04 -17.83
C SER A 83 -8.25 -7.03 -17.44
N VAL A 84 -8.60 -7.65 -16.31
CA VAL A 84 -9.97 -7.74 -15.80
C VAL A 84 -10.11 -7.06 -14.45
N LYS A 85 -11.32 -6.60 -14.13
CA LYS A 85 -11.65 -6.09 -12.80
C LYS A 85 -11.74 -7.21 -11.76
N ALA A 86 -11.50 -6.87 -10.49
CA ALA A 86 -11.82 -7.69 -9.34
C ALA A 86 -12.89 -6.98 -8.49
N VAL A 87 -13.90 -7.71 -8.03
CA VAL A 87 -14.99 -7.17 -7.21
C VAL A 87 -14.94 -7.84 -5.85
N LEU A 88 -15.02 -7.04 -4.80
CA LEU A 88 -15.05 -7.50 -3.42
C LEU A 88 -16.49 -7.61 -2.95
N TRP A 89 -16.78 -8.67 -2.20
CA TRP A 89 -18.12 -9.00 -1.77
C TRP A 89 -18.13 -9.37 -0.29
N HIS A 90 -19.20 -8.96 0.39
CA HIS A 90 -19.59 -9.46 1.69
C HIS A 90 -21.00 -10.04 1.64
N THR A 91 -21.35 -10.86 2.63
CA THR A 91 -22.72 -11.32 2.84
C THR A 91 -23.42 -10.40 3.83
N SER A 92 -24.56 -9.82 3.46
CA SER A 92 -25.40 -9.09 4.40
C SER A 92 -25.92 -10.03 5.49
N SER A 93 -25.76 -9.65 6.76
CA SER A 93 -26.24 -10.44 7.90
C SER A 93 -27.77 -10.51 8.01
N LEU A 94 -28.48 -9.61 7.34
CA LEU A 94 -29.93 -9.52 7.38
C LEU A 94 -30.61 -10.46 6.38
N ASP A 95 -30.11 -10.48 5.14
CA ASP A 95 -30.77 -11.15 4.01
C ASP A 95 -29.94 -12.28 3.40
N GLN A 96 -28.72 -12.53 3.92
CA GLN A 96 -27.75 -13.50 3.38
C GLN A 96 -27.42 -13.25 1.89
N GLU A 97 -27.68 -12.05 1.39
CA GLU A 97 -27.42 -11.67 0.01
C GLU A 97 -25.99 -11.14 -0.14
N TRP A 98 -25.40 -11.37 -1.32
CA TRP A 98 -24.08 -10.85 -1.65
C TRP A 98 -24.14 -9.38 -2.03
N VAL A 99 -23.41 -8.55 -1.30
CA VAL A 99 -23.29 -7.11 -1.53
C VAL A 99 -21.86 -6.78 -1.94
N ALA A 100 -21.69 -5.93 -2.96
CA ALA A 100 -20.37 -5.52 -3.44
C ALA A 100 -19.82 -4.35 -2.60
N ASP A 101 -18.69 -4.55 -1.94
CA ASP A 101 -17.99 -3.49 -1.18
C ASP A 101 -17.20 -2.54 -2.08
N GLY A 102 -16.77 -3.05 -3.22
CA GLY A 102 -15.97 -2.25 -4.14
C GLY A 102 -15.49 -3.01 -5.35
N THR A 103 -14.97 -2.25 -6.30
CA THR A 103 -14.37 -2.78 -7.52
C THR A 103 -12.95 -2.25 -7.67
N ILE A 104 -12.02 -3.18 -7.84
CA ILE A 104 -10.66 -2.91 -8.26
C ILE A 104 -10.60 -3.01 -9.79
N SER A 105 -10.46 -1.87 -10.45
CA SER A 105 -10.33 -1.79 -11.91
C SER A 105 -9.10 -2.55 -12.42
N ALA A 106 -9.15 -2.99 -13.67
CA ALA A 106 -7.99 -3.52 -14.38
C ALA A 106 -6.87 -2.46 -14.43
N GLY A 107 -5.63 -2.86 -14.13
CA GLY A 107 -4.49 -1.94 -14.00
C GLY A 107 -4.51 -1.06 -12.73
N GLY A 108 -5.55 -1.16 -11.90
CA GLY A 108 -5.72 -0.32 -10.72
C GLY A 108 -4.81 -0.72 -9.56
N PHE A 109 -4.44 0.25 -8.72
CA PHE A 109 -3.73 0.00 -7.47
C PHE A 109 -4.15 0.99 -6.39
N SER A 110 -3.99 0.59 -5.13
CA SER A 110 -4.02 1.50 -3.98
C SER A 110 -3.01 1.04 -2.95
N SER A 111 -2.21 1.97 -2.43
CA SER A 111 -1.26 1.72 -1.35
C SER A 111 -1.91 1.79 0.04
N ASN A 112 -3.13 2.30 0.14
CA ASN A 112 -3.92 2.34 1.36
C ASN A 112 -5.41 2.38 1.03
N THR A 113 -6.16 1.37 1.46
CA THR A 113 -7.61 1.30 1.28
C THR A 113 -8.37 2.02 2.39
N SER A 114 -7.68 2.45 3.46
CA SER A 114 -8.27 3.05 4.66
C SER A 114 -9.34 2.18 5.31
N GLY A 115 -9.26 0.85 5.16
CA GLY A 115 -10.23 -0.08 5.69
C GLY A 115 -11.53 -0.20 4.89
N ASN A 116 -11.65 0.41 3.71
CA ASN A 116 -12.87 0.35 2.88
C ASN A 116 -13.29 -1.07 2.45
N PHE A 117 -12.45 -2.07 2.68
CA PHE A 117 -12.70 -3.48 2.34
C PHE A 117 -12.63 -4.40 3.56
N SER A 118 -12.86 -3.87 4.77
CA SER A 118 -12.80 -4.63 6.02
C SER A 118 -13.87 -5.71 6.10
N ASP A 119 -15.05 -5.47 5.52
CA ASP A 119 -16.18 -6.40 5.57
C ASP A 119 -16.14 -7.45 4.44
N ALA A 120 -15.26 -7.27 3.44
CA ALA A 120 -15.17 -8.16 2.31
C ALA A 120 -14.71 -9.55 2.76
N VAL A 121 -15.45 -10.59 2.37
CA VAL A 121 -15.10 -12.00 2.64
C VAL A 121 -14.73 -12.76 1.37
N LEU A 122 -15.09 -12.22 0.21
CA LEU A 122 -14.85 -12.84 -1.09
C LEU A 122 -14.33 -11.81 -2.09
N VAL A 123 -13.43 -12.23 -2.98
CA VAL A 123 -13.01 -11.44 -4.15
C VAL A 123 -13.20 -12.25 -5.42
N CYS A 124 -13.92 -11.70 -6.39
CA CYS A 124 -14.21 -12.35 -7.67
C CYS A 124 -13.59 -11.57 -8.84
N THR A 125 -12.92 -12.26 -9.76
CA THR A 125 -12.29 -11.67 -10.94
C THR A 125 -13.14 -11.83 -12.20
N GLY A 126 -12.98 -10.90 -13.15
CA GLY A 126 -13.59 -10.93 -14.49
C GLY A 126 -15.10 -11.05 -14.55
N GLY A 127 -15.78 -10.44 -13.57
CA GLY A 127 -17.24 -10.39 -13.55
C GLY A 127 -17.91 -11.70 -13.16
N ARG A 128 -17.16 -12.67 -12.61
CA ARG A 128 -17.76 -13.84 -11.97
C ARG A 128 -18.58 -13.39 -10.75
N SER A 129 -19.81 -13.89 -10.65
CA SER A 129 -20.64 -13.69 -9.47
C SER A 129 -20.14 -14.53 -8.29
N PRO A 130 -20.30 -14.03 -7.05
CA PRO A 130 -20.04 -14.81 -5.86
C PRO A 130 -20.95 -16.06 -5.85
N TYR A 131 -20.40 -17.17 -5.38
CA TYR A 131 -21.15 -18.37 -5.11
C TYR A 131 -20.99 -18.70 -3.64
N TRP A 132 -22.01 -19.28 -3.03
CA TRP A 132 -21.83 -19.98 -1.76
C TRP A 132 -20.84 -21.11 -2.04
N SER A 133 -19.67 -21.08 -1.43
CA SER A 133 -18.92 -22.31 -1.22
C SER A 133 -19.57 -22.97 -0.01
N GLU A 134 -20.56 -23.84 -0.25
CA GLU A 134 -20.93 -24.86 0.73
C GLU A 134 -19.64 -25.64 0.98
N ALA A 135 -19.07 -25.46 2.17
CA ALA A 135 -18.07 -26.34 2.74
C ALA A 135 -18.77 -27.50 3.42
#